data_AF-A0A1Y3TZ64-F1
#
_entry.id   AF-A0A1Y3TZ64-F1
#
_cell.length_a   1.000
_cell.length_b   1.000
_cell.length_c   1.000
_cell.angle_alpha   90.00
_cell.angle_beta   90.00
_cell.angle_gamma   90.00
#
_symmetry.space_group_name_H-M   'P 1'
#
loop_
_entity.id
_entity.type
_entity.pdbx_description
1 polymer ?
#
loop_
_entity_poly.entity_id
_entity_poly.type
_entity_poly.pdbx_seq_one_letter_code
_entity_poly.pdbx_strand_id
1 'polypeptide(L)'
;MIRTLRDFLEEVGGLSYDNGDFWAVRDKFRGHEIQAFVDCFLPGTQILRDGKNGAPVAMKGLADDNKGATGEEELDFHGLQLYDFSDTTGEWVVVTFPDLESLEKHLLSEAGYLNFYSTQMLVFEDGQYKPFEIMFNGDNDTVIGIDKDQFDAPLDIKGLQGRIWVRWMDLSEVQPLTDEDVEAYKRSIGR
;
A
#
# COMPACT_ATOMS: atom_id res chain seq x y z
N MET A 1 10.37 9.59 11.28
CA MET A 1 9.61 10.71 10.70
C MET A 1 8.37 10.90 11.55
N ILE A 2 8.16 12.10 12.10
CA ILE A 2 6.95 12.40 12.89
C ILE A 2 5.90 12.99 11.96
N ARG A 3 4.69 12.44 11.97
CA ARG A 3 3.51 12.98 11.27
C ARG A 3 2.22 12.67 12.03
N THR A 4 1.13 13.35 11.70
CA THR A 4 -0.16 13.07 12.32
C THR A 4 -0.80 11.81 11.73
N LEU A 5 -1.70 11.17 12.48
CA LEU A 5 -2.50 10.06 11.96
C LEU A 5 -3.33 10.47 10.73
N ARG A 6 -3.85 11.70 10.71
CA ARG A 6 -4.56 12.25 9.56
C ARG A 6 -3.66 12.32 8.32
N ASP A 7 -2.49 12.96 8.44
CA ASP A 7 -1.53 13.03 7.34
C ASP A 7 -1.19 11.61 6.84
N PHE A 8 -1.13 10.65 7.77
CA PHE A 8 -0.89 9.28 7.41
C PHE A 8 -1.97 8.67 6.53
N LEU A 9 -3.23 8.79 6.95
CA LEU A 9 -4.37 8.26 6.22
C LEU A 9 -4.64 9.02 4.92
N GLU A 10 -4.31 10.30 4.84
CA GLU A 10 -4.38 11.08 3.59
C GLU A 10 -3.41 10.54 2.53
N GLU A 11 -2.16 10.22 2.92
CA GLU A 11 -1.20 9.60 1.99
C GLU A 11 -1.66 8.20 1.56
N VAL A 12 -2.10 7.36 2.50
CA VAL A 12 -2.63 6.03 2.18
C VAL A 12 -3.80 6.14 1.20
N GLY A 13 -4.77 7.01 1.49
CA GLY A 13 -5.92 7.24 0.61
C GLY A 13 -5.47 7.69 -0.78
N GLY A 14 -4.51 8.62 -0.87
CA GLY A 14 -3.92 9.03 -2.15
C GLY A 14 -3.32 7.86 -2.94
N LEU A 15 -2.55 7.00 -2.28
CA LEU A 15 -1.91 5.83 -2.90
C LEU A 15 -2.94 4.77 -3.35
N SER A 16 -4.06 4.62 -2.63
CA SER A 16 -5.15 3.71 -3.00
C SER A 16 -5.87 4.09 -4.28
N TYR A 17 -5.92 5.37 -4.64
CA TYR A 17 -6.55 5.83 -5.88
C TYR A 17 -5.56 6.00 -7.05
N ASP A 18 -4.25 6.02 -6.79
CA ASP A 18 -3.22 6.29 -7.80
C ASP A 18 -2.77 5.03 -8.59
N ASN A 19 -3.17 3.84 -8.15
CA ASN A 19 -2.78 2.55 -8.74
C ASN A 19 -3.71 2.00 -9.85
N GLY A 20 -4.53 2.82 -10.52
CA GLY A 20 -5.42 2.37 -11.61
C GLY A 20 -5.71 3.42 -12.68
N ASP A 21 -6.43 3.03 -13.75
CA ASP A 21 -6.87 3.77 -14.97
C ASP A 21 -7.49 5.18 -14.75
N PHE A 22 -7.60 5.63 -13.50
CA PHE A 22 -8.15 6.88 -13.02
C PHE A 22 -7.31 8.13 -13.37
N TRP A 23 -6.17 7.94 -14.05
CA TRP A 23 -5.32 9.01 -14.60
C TRP A 23 -6.04 9.94 -15.58
N ALA A 24 -7.13 9.48 -16.20
CA ALA A 24 -7.86 10.26 -17.20
C ALA A 24 -8.84 11.33 -16.65
N VAL A 25 -9.11 11.39 -15.33
CA VAL A 25 -10.26 12.16 -14.78
C VAL A 25 -9.86 13.19 -13.68
N ARG A 26 -8.55 13.43 -13.50
CA ARG A 26 -7.89 13.54 -12.19
C ARG A 26 -8.02 14.80 -11.33
N ASP A 27 -8.38 15.99 -11.82
CA ASP A 27 -8.15 17.19 -10.98
C ASP A 27 -9.32 17.67 -10.11
N LYS A 28 -10.54 17.14 -10.26
CA LYS A 28 -11.72 17.67 -9.55
C LYS A 28 -12.30 16.81 -8.43
N PHE A 29 -11.96 15.52 -8.37
CA PHE A 29 -12.61 14.58 -7.44
C PHE A 29 -11.68 14.02 -6.34
N ARG A 30 -10.35 14.05 -6.55
CA ARG A 30 -9.37 13.46 -5.62
C ARG A 30 -9.47 13.94 -4.19
N GLY A 31 -9.60 15.24 -3.96
CA GLY A 31 -9.68 15.78 -2.61
C GLY A 31 -10.90 15.28 -1.84
N HIS A 32 -12.04 15.11 -2.53
CA HIS A 32 -13.26 14.59 -1.92
C HIS A 32 -13.16 13.08 -1.62
N GLU A 33 -12.54 12.31 -2.51
CA GLU A 33 -12.34 10.87 -2.35
C GLU A 33 -11.34 10.56 -1.23
N ILE A 34 -10.21 11.28 -1.17
CA ILE A 34 -9.24 11.17 -0.07
C ILE A 34 -9.89 11.57 1.25
N GLN A 35 -10.67 12.66 1.28
CA GLN A 35 -11.38 13.04 2.50
C GLN A 35 -12.39 11.98 2.94
N ALA A 36 -13.15 11.40 2.00
CA ALA A 36 -14.08 10.33 2.30
C ALA A 36 -13.36 9.08 2.85
N PHE A 37 -12.18 8.75 2.29
CA PHE A 37 -11.32 7.70 2.82
C PHE A 37 -10.90 8.01 4.26
N VAL A 38 -10.37 9.20 4.53
CA VAL A 38 -9.96 9.61 5.88
C VAL A 38 -11.14 9.56 6.85
N ASP A 39 -12.31 10.08 6.47
CA ASP A 39 -13.49 10.12 7.32
C ASP A 39 -14.03 8.70 7.65
N CYS A 40 -13.84 7.75 6.74
CA CYS A 40 -14.21 6.34 6.92
C CYS A 40 -13.25 5.61 7.86
N PHE A 41 -11.94 5.84 7.74
CA PHE A 41 -10.92 5.05 8.44
C PHE A 41 -10.46 5.69 9.76
N LEU A 42 -10.43 7.02 9.82
CA LEU A 42 -9.87 7.75 10.97
C LEU A 42 -10.63 7.44 12.26
N PRO A 43 -11.97 7.57 12.35
CA PRO A 43 -12.68 7.33 13.60
C PRO A 43 -12.44 5.94 14.16
N GLY A 44 -12.26 4.94 13.28
CA GLY A 44 -12.08 3.53 13.62
C GLY A 44 -10.67 3.16 14.05
N THR A 45 -9.73 4.10 14.00
CA THR A 45 -8.32 3.85 14.32
C THR A 45 -8.12 3.63 15.81
N GLN A 46 -7.41 2.55 16.14
CA GLN A 46 -6.83 2.29 17.44
C GLN A 46 -5.30 2.28 17.34
N ILE A 47 -4.66 3.26 17.97
CA ILE A 47 -3.20 3.30 18.11
C ILE A 47 -2.80 2.38 19.26
N LEU A 48 -2.03 1.33 18.95
CA LEU A 48 -1.52 0.38 19.94
C LEU A 48 -0.13 0.78 20.42
N ARG A 49 0.69 1.32 19.50
CA ARG A 49 2.03 1.86 19.74
C ARG A 49 2.27 3.01 18.76
N ASP A 50 2.75 4.12 19.28
CA ASP A 50 2.84 5.41 18.57
C ASP A 50 4.22 5.69 17.96
N GLY A 51 5.18 4.77 18.05
CA GLY A 51 6.53 5.00 17.53
C GLY A 51 7.51 5.62 18.53
N LYS A 52 7.01 6.28 19.58
CA LYS A 52 7.85 7.18 20.39
C LYS A 52 8.93 6.42 21.14
N ASN A 53 10.09 7.05 21.29
CA ASN A 53 11.28 6.48 21.92
C ASN A 53 11.86 5.26 21.18
N GLY A 54 11.65 5.16 19.87
CA GLY A 54 12.15 4.05 19.05
C GLY A 54 11.37 2.73 19.22
N ALA A 55 10.13 2.81 19.71
CA ALA A 55 9.25 1.65 19.81
C ALA A 55 8.53 1.42 18.47
N PRO A 56 8.31 0.18 18.01
CA PRO A 56 7.65 -0.05 16.72
C PRO A 56 6.25 0.57 16.67
N VAL A 57 5.90 1.21 15.55
CA VAL A 57 4.53 1.65 15.26
C VAL A 57 3.64 0.44 15.09
N ALA A 58 2.48 0.47 15.75
CA ALA A 58 1.43 -0.52 15.60
C ALA A 58 0.06 0.15 15.75
N MET A 59 -0.79 0.03 14.74
CA MET A 59 -2.17 0.50 14.76
C MET A 59 -3.06 -0.47 14.01
N LYS A 60 -4.34 -0.38 14.29
CA LYS A 60 -5.37 -1.15 13.59
C LYS A 60 -6.66 -0.35 13.56
N GLY A 61 -7.54 -0.68 12.65
CA GLY A 61 -8.88 -0.11 12.66
C GLY A 61 -9.88 -0.96 11.90
N LEU A 62 -11.12 -0.49 11.96
CA LEU A 62 -12.24 -1.01 11.20
C LEU A 62 -12.90 0.19 10.53
N ALA A 63 -13.05 0.14 9.21
CA ALA A 63 -13.74 1.15 8.42
C ALA A 63 -15.15 1.40 8.98
N ASP A 64 -15.57 2.67 9.02
CA ASP A 64 -16.87 3.14 9.50
C ASP A 64 -17.21 2.82 10.98
N ASP A 65 -16.26 2.32 11.76
CA ASP A 65 -16.39 2.16 13.22
C ASP A 65 -15.82 3.40 13.94
N ASN A 66 -16.24 3.66 15.17
CA ASN A 66 -15.67 4.74 16.00
C ASN A 66 -14.97 4.16 17.23
N LYS A 67 -13.64 4.25 17.23
CA LYS A 67 -12.72 3.88 18.32
C LYS A 67 -12.08 5.09 19.01
N GLY A 68 -12.38 6.32 18.57
CA GLY A 68 -12.05 7.55 19.30
C GLY A 68 -10.76 8.26 18.88
N ALA A 69 -10.16 7.91 17.74
CA ALA A 69 -9.05 8.70 17.19
C ALA A 69 -9.53 10.05 16.62
N THR A 70 -8.71 11.08 16.78
CA THR A 70 -9.02 12.46 16.42
C THR A 70 -8.35 12.91 15.12
N GLY A 71 -7.24 12.26 14.75
CA GLY A 71 -6.39 12.59 13.61
C GLY A 71 -5.17 13.41 13.97
N GLU A 72 -5.15 14.05 15.14
CA GLU A 72 -4.04 14.90 15.63
C GLU A 72 -2.96 14.11 16.37
N GLU A 73 -3.15 12.80 16.54
CA GLU A 73 -2.18 11.94 17.22
C GLU A 73 -0.88 11.87 16.41
N GLU A 74 0.23 12.24 17.06
CA GLU A 74 1.57 12.13 16.47
C GLU A 74 2.08 10.69 16.50
N LEU A 75 2.53 10.23 15.33
CA LEU A 75 3.17 8.94 15.13
C LEU A 75 4.63 9.16 14.71
N ASP A 76 5.56 8.47 15.36
CA ASP A 76 6.99 8.51 15.02
C ASP A 76 7.38 7.28 14.20
N PHE A 77 7.25 7.37 12.87
CA PHE A 77 7.56 6.29 11.94
C PHE A 77 9.07 6.09 11.80
N HIS A 78 9.54 4.86 12.03
CA HIS A 78 10.95 4.47 11.86
C HIS A 78 11.05 2.98 11.59
N GLY A 79 11.97 2.59 10.71
CA GLY A 79 12.06 1.23 10.17
C GLY A 79 11.00 0.96 9.11
N LEU A 80 10.59 -0.29 8.97
CA LEU A 80 9.70 -0.76 7.91
C LEU A 80 8.27 -0.93 8.42
N GLN A 81 7.31 -0.16 7.93
CA GLN A 81 5.89 -0.31 8.26
C GLN A 81 5.14 -0.92 7.08
N LEU A 82 4.31 -1.92 7.37
CA LEU A 82 3.36 -2.49 6.43
C LEU A 82 1.97 -2.04 6.80
N TYR A 83 1.29 -1.35 5.89
CA TYR A 83 -0.17 -1.19 5.89
C TYR A 83 -0.78 -2.38 5.15
N ASP A 84 -1.81 -2.99 5.73
CA ASP A 84 -2.59 -4.09 5.15
C ASP A 84 -4.08 -3.80 5.38
N PHE A 85 -4.88 -3.91 4.31
CA PHE A 85 -6.30 -3.62 4.30
C PHE A 85 -7.09 -4.70 3.55
N SER A 86 -8.24 -5.08 4.13
CA SER A 86 -9.23 -5.96 3.53
C SER A 86 -10.53 -5.21 3.25
N ASP A 87 -10.94 -5.13 1.99
CA ASP A 87 -12.25 -4.61 1.57
C ASP A 87 -13.41 -5.47 2.07
N THR A 88 -13.14 -6.75 2.31
CA THR A 88 -14.14 -7.77 2.63
C THR A 88 -14.63 -7.59 4.06
N THR A 89 -13.71 -7.23 4.97
CA THR A 89 -14.05 -7.00 6.39
C THR A 89 -14.02 -5.52 6.77
N GLY A 90 -13.39 -4.66 5.98
CA GLY A 90 -13.10 -3.28 6.34
C GLY A 90 -11.98 -3.13 7.38
N GLU A 91 -11.33 -4.24 7.78
CA GLU A 91 -10.25 -4.22 8.75
C GLU A 91 -8.94 -3.78 8.08
N TRP A 92 -8.15 -3.03 8.84
CA TRP A 92 -6.80 -2.66 8.42
C TRP A 92 -5.84 -2.64 9.61
N VAL A 93 -4.56 -2.81 9.31
CA VAL A 93 -3.48 -2.76 10.28
C VAL A 93 -2.28 -2.01 9.72
N VAL A 94 -1.53 -1.37 10.61
CA VAL A 94 -0.14 -0.98 10.33
C VAL A 94 0.76 -1.59 11.38
N VAL A 95 1.79 -2.31 10.94
CA VAL A 95 2.74 -2.99 11.80
C VAL A 95 4.17 -2.72 11.35
N THR A 96 5.07 -2.54 12.32
CA THR A 96 6.50 -2.40 12.03
C THR A 96 7.19 -3.75 12.01
N PHE A 97 7.92 -4.03 10.94
CA PHE A 97 8.79 -5.19 10.79
C PHE A 97 10.21 -4.88 11.28
N PRO A 98 10.91 -5.86 11.87
CA PRO A 98 12.26 -5.66 12.43
C PRO A 98 13.34 -5.48 11.36
N ASP A 99 13.15 -6.09 10.18
CA ASP A 99 14.10 -6.08 9.08
C ASP A 99 13.40 -6.41 7.75
N LEU A 100 14.12 -6.18 6.65
CA LEU A 100 13.61 -6.39 5.29
C LEU A 100 13.31 -7.86 5.01
N GLU A 101 14.15 -8.78 5.50
CA GLU A 101 13.97 -10.22 5.31
C GLU A 101 12.64 -10.72 5.92
N SER A 102 12.31 -10.26 7.12
CA SER A 102 11.05 -10.60 7.80
C SER A 102 9.84 -10.04 7.06
N LEU A 103 9.95 -8.82 6.51
CA LEU A 103 8.90 -8.21 5.70
C LEU A 103 8.69 -8.97 4.39
N GLU A 104 9.76 -9.25 3.64
CA GLU A 104 9.69 -10.00 2.38
C GLU A 104 9.10 -11.39 2.59
N LYS A 105 9.53 -12.08 3.66
CA LYS A 105 8.95 -13.37 4.04
C LYS A 105 7.46 -13.28 4.31
N HIS A 106 7.00 -12.21 4.96
CA HIS A 106 5.57 -12.00 5.19
C HIS A 106 4.83 -11.74 3.89
N LEU A 107 5.31 -10.81 3.05
CA LEU A 107 4.72 -10.46 1.76
C LEU A 107 4.56 -11.67 0.84
N LEU A 108 5.51 -12.61 0.87
CA LEU A 108 5.52 -13.83 0.06
C LEU A 108 4.77 -15.01 0.71
N SER A 109 4.13 -14.82 1.88
CA SER A 109 3.42 -15.87 2.61
C SER A 109 1.92 -15.89 2.31
N GLU A 110 1.21 -16.90 2.84
CA GLU A 110 -0.26 -16.98 2.75
C GLU A 110 -0.98 -15.85 3.49
N ALA A 111 -0.29 -15.12 4.37
CA ALA A 111 -0.82 -13.93 5.03
C ALA A 111 -0.40 -12.63 4.34
N GLY A 112 0.42 -12.71 3.29
CA GLY A 112 1.05 -11.57 2.63
C GLY A 112 0.26 -11.02 1.45
N TYR A 113 0.97 -10.31 0.57
CA TYR A 113 0.37 -9.56 -0.54
C TYR A 113 -0.49 -10.43 -1.46
N LEU A 114 -0.09 -11.67 -1.70
CA LEU A 114 -0.82 -12.61 -2.57
C LEU A 114 -2.04 -13.26 -1.90
N ASN A 115 -2.32 -12.94 -0.64
CA ASN A 115 -3.51 -13.40 0.06
C ASN A 115 -4.75 -12.77 -0.57
N PHE A 116 -5.65 -13.62 -1.07
CA PHE A 116 -6.90 -13.21 -1.73
C PHE A 116 -7.80 -12.34 -0.83
N TYR A 117 -7.70 -12.48 0.50
CA TYR A 117 -8.48 -11.67 1.45
C TYR A 117 -7.86 -10.32 1.78
N SER A 118 -6.59 -10.09 1.41
CA SER A 118 -5.93 -8.79 1.48
C SER A 118 -6.20 -8.05 0.17
N THR A 119 -6.84 -6.89 0.27
CA THR A 119 -7.14 -6.05 -0.88
C THR A 119 -5.94 -5.20 -1.25
N GLN A 120 -5.29 -4.61 -0.26
CA GLN A 120 -4.19 -3.69 -0.51
C GLN A 120 -3.14 -3.78 0.59
N MET A 121 -1.87 -3.87 0.19
CA MET A 121 -0.75 -3.65 1.09
C MET A 121 0.17 -2.55 0.56
N LEU A 122 0.61 -1.68 1.46
CA LEU A 122 1.56 -0.60 1.18
C LEU A 122 2.71 -0.69 2.18
N VAL A 123 3.94 -0.50 1.70
CA VAL A 123 5.12 -0.48 2.56
C VAL A 123 5.63 0.94 2.70
N PHE A 124 6.05 1.30 3.90
CA PHE A 124 6.70 2.55 4.22
C PHE A 124 8.05 2.27 4.90
N GLU A 125 9.09 3.00 4.52
CA GLU A 125 10.39 2.99 5.18
C GLU A 125 10.65 4.36 5.80
N ASP A 126 10.81 4.39 7.12
CA ASP A 126 10.95 5.63 7.90
C ASP A 126 9.81 6.64 7.63
N GLY A 127 8.60 6.13 7.37
CA GLY A 127 7.41 6.92 7.06
C GLY A 127 7.31 7.39 5.60
N GLN A 128 8.21 7.00 4.71
CA GLN A 128 8.15 7.28 3.27
C GLN A 128 7.65 6.07 2.51
N TYR A 129 6.73 6.27 1.55
CA TYR A 129 6.25 5.18 0.71
C TYR A 129 7.39 4.48 -0.03
N LYS A 130 7.40 3.15 0.01
CA LYS A 130 8.38 2.28 -0.62
C LYS A 130 7.66 1.28 -1.52
N PRO A 131 7.50 1.58 -2.83
CA PRO A 131 6.75 0.75 -3.75
C PRO A 131 7.44 -0.60 -3.97
N PHE A 132 6.63 -1.62 -4.20
CA PHE A 132 7.12 -2.97 -4.49
C PHE A 132 6.16 -3.71 -5.42
N GLU A 133 6.68 -4.75 -6.06
CA GLU A 133 5.93 -5.75 -6.82
C GLU A 133 6.34 -7.15 -6.38
N ILE A 134 5.40 -8.11 -6.45
CA ILE A 134 5.76 -9.52 -6.33
C ILE A 134 6.02 -10.06 -7.72
N MET A 135 7.25 -10.52 -7.95
CA MET A 135 7.69 -11.07 -9.23
C MET A 135 7.58 -12.59 -9.21
N PHE A 136 7.29 -13.18 -10.36
CA PHE A 136 7.24 -14.62 -10.58
C PHE A 136 8.19 -15.06 -11.69
N ASN A 137 8.99 -16.08 -11.42
CA ASN A 137 9.87 -16.73 -12.38
C ASN A 137 9.14 -17.92 -13.03
N GLY A 138 8.71 -17.72 -14.27
CA GLY A 138 8.13 -18.74 -15.14
C GLY A 138 9.14 -19.78 -15.62
N ASP A 139 8.66 -20.89 -16.18
CA ASP A 139 9.51 -22.01 -16.60
C ASP A 139 10.41 -21.69 -17.82
N ASN A 140 10.07 -20.65 -18.57
CA ASN A 140 10.75 -20.23 -19.80
C ASN A 140 11.63 -18.98 -19.59
N ASP A 141 12.25 -18.82 -18.43
CA ASP A 141 13.03 -17.63 -18.02
C ASP A 141 12.24 -16.30 -18.08
N THR A 142 10.92 -16.38 -18.22
CA THR A 142 10.04 -15.21 -18.22
C THR A 142 9.81 -14.78 -16.79
N VAL A 143 10.12 -13.52 -16.50
CA VAL A 143 9.84 -12.88 -15.21
C VAL A 143 8.68 -11.92 -15.39
N ILE A 144 7.61 -12.10 -14.63
CA ILE A 144 6.42 -11.24 -14.68
C ILE A 144 6.05 -10.74 -13.29
N GLY A 145 5.53 -9.52 -13.19
CA GLY A 145 4.86 -9.05 -11.98
C GLY A 145 3.54 -9.78 -11.80
N ILE A 146 3.21 -10.13 -10.56
CA ILE A 146 1.92 -10.70 -10.19
C ILE A 146 1.00 -9.56 -9.78
N ASP A 147 -0.04 -9.35 -10.57
CA ASP A 147 -1.20 -8.54 -10.20
C ASP A 147 -2.29 -9.48 -9.68
N LYS A 148 -2.50 -9.49 -8.36
CA LYS A 148 -3.43 -10.42 -7.72
C LYS A 148 -4.89 -10.19 -8.16
N ASP A 149 -5.22 -8.99 -8.62
CA ASP A 149 -6.59 -8.62 -9.01
C ASP A 149 -6.96 -9.24 -10.37
N GLN A 150 -5.98 -9.80 -11.10
CA GLN A 150 -6.20 -10.56 -12.34
C GLN A 150 -6.58 -12.03 -12.10
N PHE A 151 -6.62 -12.50 -10.85
CA PHE A 151 -6.93 -13.89 -10.53
C PHE A 151 -8.35 -14.03 -9.99
N ASP A 152 -9.14 -14.88 -10.65
CA ASP A 152 -10.50 -15.23 -10.22
C ASP A 152 -10.54 -16.29 -9.11
N ALA A 153 -9.37 -16.78 -8.65
CA ALA A 153 -9.25 -17.84 -7.66
C ALA A 153 -7.99 -17.66 -6.78
N PRO A 154 -7.99 -18.18 -5.55
CA PRO A 154 -6.81 -18.14 -4.68
C PRO A 154 -5.59 -18.79 -5.32
N LEU A 155 -4.43 -18.14 -5.18
CA LEU A 155 -3.14 -18.65 -5.64
C LEU A 155 -2.63 -19.77 -4.72
N ASP A 156 -1.99 -20.79 -5.31
CA ASP A 156 -1.21 -21.78 -4.54
C ASP A 156 0.14 -21.18 -4.13
N ILE A 157 0.11 -20.29 -3.14
CA ILE A 157 1.30 -19.57 -2.65
C ILE A 157 2.39 -20.55 -2.19
N LYS A 158 2.01 -21.71 -1.64
CA LYS A 158 2.96 -22.77 -1.24
C LYS A 158 3.67 -23.37 -2.45
N GLY A 159 2.93 -23.70 -3.51
CA GLY A 159 3.49 -24.21 -4.76
C GLY A 159 4.35 -23.18 -5.51
N LEU A 160 4.12 -21.89 -5.27
CA LEU A 160 4.90 -20.79 -5.85
C LEU A 160 6.19 -20.46 -5.07
N GLN A 161 6.38 -20.99 -3.85
CA GLN A 161 7.57 -20.71 -3.05
C GLN A 161 8.86 -21.08 -3.78
N GLY A 162 9.86 -20.19 -3.72
CA GLY A 162 11.11 -20.32 -4.47
C GLY A 162 11.03 -19.88 -5.94
N ARG A 163 9.83 -19.55 -6.44
CA ARG A 163 9.62 -18.94 -7.77
C ARG A 163 9.17 -17.48 -7.69
N ILE A 164 8.74 -17.03 -6.51
CA ILE A 164 8.32 -15.65 -6.27
C ILE A 164 9.33 -14.89 -5.43
N TRP A 165 9.44 -13.59 -5.66
CA TRP A 165 10.34 -12.69 -4.92
C TRP A 165 9.81 -11.24 -4.93
N VAL A 166 10.25 -10.42 -3.98
CA VAL A 166 9.85 -9.01 -3.90
C VAL A 166 10.80 -8.14 -4.70
N ARG A 167 10.29 -7.39 -5.68
CA ARG A 167 11.01 -6.32 -6.36
C ARG A 167 10.68 -5.01 -5.69
N TRP A 168 11.64 -4.42 -5.00
CA TRP A 168 11.56 -3.03 -4.54
C TRP A 168 11.75 -2.10 -5.73
N MET A 169 10.85 -1.14 -5.88
CA MET A 169 10.84 -0.18 -6.99
C MET A 169 11.35 1.18 -6.54
N ASP A 170 11.89 1.95 -7.48
CA ASP A 170 12.14 3.37 -7.24
C ASP A 170 10.82 4.14 -7.28
N LEU A 171 10.67 5.15 -6.40
CA LEU A 171 9.48 6.01 -6.36
C LEU A 171 9.16 6.65 -7.71
N SER A 172 10.17 6.93 -8.53
CA SER A 172 10.01 7.48 -9.89
C SER A 172 9.30 6.52 -10.86
N GLU A 173 9.37 5.21 -10.64
CA GLU A 173 8.71 4.21 -11.50
C GLU A 173 7.20 4.22 -11.33
N VAL A 174 6.71 4.63 -10.16
CA VAL A 174 5.28 4.72 -9.84
C VAL A 174 4.75 6.14 -9.88
N GLN A 175 5.60 7.10 -10.29
CA GLN A 175 5.15 8.47 -10.43
C GLN A 175 4.15 8.59 -11.59
N PRO A 176 3.21 9.52 -11.47
CA PRO A 176 2.33 9.92 -12.56
C PRO A 176 3.12 10.25 -13.83
N LEU A 177 2.59 9.86 -15.00
CA LEU A 177 3.05 10.49 -16.24
C LEU A 177 2.77 11.99 -16.15
N THR A 178 3.78 12.80 -16.45
CA THR A 178 3.59 14.24 -16.57
C THR A 178 2.78 14.56 -17.82
N ASP A 179 2.20 15.75 -17.88
CA ASP A 179 1.56 16.24 -19.12
C ASP A 179 2.54 16.17 -20.31
N GLU A 180 3.83 16.42 -20.07
CA GLU A 180 4.88 16.32 -21.08
C GLU A 180 5.09 14.88 -21.56
N ASP A 181 5.10 13.90 -20.65
CA ASP A 181 5.20 12.48 -20.99
C ASP A 181 3.98 12.02 -21.79
N VAL A 182 2.78 12.48 -21.41
CA VAL A 182 1.54 12.20 -22.12
C VAL A 182 1.55 12.79 -23.54
N GLU A 183 1.98 14.05 -23.69
CA GLU A 183 2.08 14.68 -25.02
C GLU A 183 3.19 14.05 -25.87
N ALA A 184 4.31 13.65 -25.27
CA ALA A 184 5.36 12.90 -25.96
C ALA A 184 4.83 11.54 -26.46
N TYR A 185 4.06 10.84 -25.63
CA TYR A 185 3.43 9.58 -26.00
C TYR A 185 2.41 9.77 -27.13
N LYS A 186 1.52 10.77 -27.03
CA LYS A 186 0.56 11.10 -28.11
C LYS A 186 1.27 11.34 -29.44
N ARG A 187 2.34 12.15 -29.44
CA ARG A 187 3.19 12.37 -30.63
C ARG A 187 3.76 11.06 -31.18
N SER A 188 4.21 10.15 -30.31
CA SER A 188 4.79 8.86 -30.73
C SER A 188 3.79 7.95 -31.45
N ILE A 189 2.50 8.06 -31.13
CA ILE A 189 1.40 7.31 -31.77
C ILE A 189 0.67 8.12 -32.86
N GLY A 190 1.19 9.29 -33.23
CA GLY A 190 0.62 10.15 -34.28
C GLY A 190 -0.70 10.82 -33.91
N ARG A 191 -0.92 11.08 -32.62
CA ARG A 191 -2.05 11.86 -32.09
C ARG A 191 -1.61 13.23 -31.58
#